data_AF-A0A971SCG4-F1
#
_entry.id   AF-A0A971SCG4-F1
#
_cell.length_a   1.000
_cell.length_b   1.000
_cell.length_c   1.000
_cell.angle_alpha   90.00
_cell.angle_beta   90.00
_cell.angle_gamma   90.00
#
_symmetry.space_group_name_H-M   'P 1'
#
loop_
_entity.id
_entity.type
_entity.pdbx_description
1 polymer ?
#
loop_
_entity_poly.entity_id
_entity_poly.type
_entity_poly.pdbx_seq_one_letter_code
_entity_poly.pdbx_strand_id
1 'polypeptide(L)'
;MIRYLQLKIMILTIFCFALCLIINQPFISQADSIKTNSPTSHREAAIDLNNKGFKLYKEGKYEEALDLFKKSFTSDNTYYLAHYNYACTIGVLAKSDEEFGYDHYEEIFEHLQIVKKLNPAYILKIKTDPDLDIIRKDFRYLILIGLSPTKTVDVEEILTGLEWYIVGEGIYNFVGGAKFSKNKQVEFWFYDNKFFINHDTNIPKLIYKGTYQVEGNKITVHLEKRMLRRKEWTDFLNNNSKYEEKMVFSGILTKDGQVKFEIFNYPLLDSCPSFSA
;
A
#
# COMPACT_ATOMS: atom_id res chain seq x y z
N MET A 1 10.97 -24.41 -80.90
CA MET A 1 11.42 -23.04 -80.56
C MET A 1 10.31 -21.99 -80.69
N ILE A 2 9.42 -22.07 -81.69
CA ILE A 2 8.33 -21.09 -81.92
C ILE A 2 7.19 -21.15 -80.86
N ARG A 3 6.84 -22.34 -80.33
CA ARG A 3 5.81 -22.46 -79.27
C ARG A 3 6.20 -21.86 -77.91
N TYR A 4 7.49 -21.77 -77.62
CA TYR A 4 7.99 -21.20 -76.35
C TYR A 4 8.02 -19.66 -76.38
N LEU A 5 8.08 -19.07 -77.58
CA LEU A 5 8.06 -17.62 -77.79
C LEU A 5 6.62 -17.06 -77.74
N GLN A 6 5.63 -17.82 -78.21
CA GLN A 6 4.21 -17.41 -78.10
C GLN A 6 3.68 -17.45 -76.66
N LEU A 7 4.17 -18.37 -75.81
CA LEU A 7 3.73 -18.47 -74.41
C LEU A 7 4.28 -17.33 -73.53
N LYS A 8 5.47 -16.80 -73.82
CA LYS A 8 6.06 -15.65 -73.10
C LYS A 8 5.41 -14.31 -73.46
N ILE A 9 4.98 -14.14 -74.71
CA ILE A 9 4.29 -12.90 -75.16
C ILE A 9 2.87 -12.82 -74.57
N MET A 10 2.19 -13.95 -74.38
CA MET A 10 0.85 -14.00 -73.80
C MET A 10 0.83 -13.74 -72.28
N ILE A 11 1.91 -14.09 -71.55
CA ILE A 11 2.02 -13.83 -70.10
C ILE A 11 2.39 -12.37 -69.82
N LEU A 12 3.14 -11.71 -70.71
CA LEU A 12 3.53 -10.31 -70.56
C LEU A 12 2.37 -9.33 -70.83
N THR A 13 1.42 -9.69 -71.69
CA THR A 13 0.22 -8.86 -71.96
C THR A 13 -0.85 -8.97 -70.86
N ILE A 14 -0.96 -10.12 -70.19
CA ILE A 14 -1.85 -10.31 -69.04
C ILE A 14 -1.36 -9.50 -67.82
N PHE A 15 -0.04 -9.35 -67.65
CA PHE A 15 0.54 -8.53 -66.58
C PHE A 15 0.33 -7.01 -66.78
N CYS A 16 0.25 -6.53 -68.02
CA CYS A 16 -0.06 -5.11 -68.29
C CYS A 16 -1.54 -4.74 -68.10
N PHE A 17 -2.47 -5.68 -68.32
CA PHE A 17 -3.90 -5.41 -68.08
C PHE A 17 -4.27 -5.45 -66.59
N ALA A 18 -3.57 -6.25 -65.77
CA ALA A 18 -3.75 -6.26 -64.32
C ALA A 18 -3.20 -4.99 -63.65
N LEU A 19 -2.16 -4.37 -64.21
CA LEU A 19 -1.60 -3.12 -63.67
C LEU A 19 -2.47 -1.89 -63.98
N CYS A 20 -3.27 -1.92 -65.06
CA CYS A 20 -4.08 -0.78 -65.49
C CYS A 20 -5.43 -0.66 -64.74
N LEU A 21 -5.93 -1.75 -64.13
CA LEU A 21 -7.13 -1.74 -63.29
C LEU A 21 -6.89 -1.25 -61.85
N ILE A 22 -5.63 -1.14 -61.42
CA ILE A 22 -5.26 -0.68 -60.07
C ILE A 22 -5.12 0.86 -60.01
N ILE A 23 -4.96 1.56 -61.14
CA ILE A 23 -4.64 2.99 -61.18
C ILE A 23 -5.85 3.90 -61.46
N ASN A 24 -7.07 3.36 -61.56
CA ASN A 24 -8.25 4.14 -61.96
C ASN A 24 -9.51 3.81 -61.15
N GLN A 25 -9.38 3.74 -59.82
CA GLN A 25 -10.52 3.88 -58.92
C GLN A 25 -10.66 5.35 -58.53
N PRO A 26 -11.84 5.98 -58.68
CA PRO A 26 -12.04 7.35 -58.20
C PRO A 26 -11.83 7.39 -56.68
N PHE A 27 -10.98 8.31 -56.24
CA PHE A 27 -10.79 8.65 -54.85
C PHE A 27 -12.10 9.27 -54.33
N ILE A 28 -13.00 8.44 -53.85
CA ILE A 28 -14.13 8.89 -53.03
C ILE A 28 -13.52 9.29 -51.69
N SER A 29 -13.50 10.59 -51.39
CA SER A 29 -13.15 11.06 -50.06
C SER A 29 -14.26 10.67 -49.09
N GLN A 30 -14.16 9.48 -48.50
CA GLN A 30 -14.69 9.29 -47.16
C GLN A 30 -13.72 9.99 -46.21
N ALA A 31 -14.00 11.26 -45.96
CA ALA A 31 -13.70 11.89 -44.68
C ALA A 31 -14.63 11.27 -43.62
N ASP A 32 -14.58 9.95 -43.47
CA ASP A 32 -15.09 9.28 -42.29
C ASP A 32 -13.95 9.33 -41.29
N SER A 33 -14.22 10.06 -40.21
CA SER A 33 -13.37 10.22 -39.05
C SER A 33 -12.75 8.88 -38.63
N ILE A 34 -11.51 8.65 -39.04
CA ILE A 34 -10.63 7.76 -38.31
C ILE A 34 -10.36 8.51 -37.01
N LYS A 35 -11.18 8.25 -35.98
CA LYS A 35 -10.79 8.45 -34.58
C LYS A 35 -9.59 7.55 -34.34
N THR A 36 -8.42 8.03 -34.77
CA THR A 36 -7.17 7.51 -34.28
C THR A 36 -7.20 7.79 -32.79
N ASN A 37 -7.35 6.74 -32.00
CA ASN A 37 -7.12 6.77 -30.56
C ASN A 37 -5.64 7.12 -30.34
N SER A 38 -5.29 8.39 -30.55
CA SER A 38 -3.94 8.90 -30.33
C SER A 38 -3.70 8.95 -28.82
N PRO A 39 -2.47 8.72 -28.34
CA PRO A 39 -2.12 8.88 -26.92
C PRO A 39 -2.58 10.23 -26.34
N THR A 40 -2.61 11.27 -27.17
CA THR A 40 -3.12 12.60 -26.83
C THR A 40 -4.61 12.58 -26.50
N SER A 41 -5.45 11.87 -27.27
CA SER A 41 -6.89 11.78 -27.04
C SER A 41 -7.24 11.04 -25.74
N HIS A 42 -6.50 9.99 -25.40
CA HIS A 42 -6.68 9.25 -24.15
C HIS A 42 -6.32 10.08 -22.92
N ARG A 43 -5.22 10.85 -23.03
CA ARG A 43 -4.78 11.75 -21.98
C ARG A 43 -5.73 12.94 -21.78
N GLU A 44 -6.22 13.53 -22.86
CA GLU A 44 -7.21 14.60 -22.80
C GLU A 44 -8.50 14.14 -22.11
N ALA A 45 -9.00 12.94 -22.47
CA ALA A 45 -10.15 12.35 -21.82
C ALA A 45 -9.91 12.10 -20.33
N ALA A 46 -8.72 11.62 -19.94
CA ALA A 46 -8.35 11.48 -18.53
C ALA A 46 -8.39 12.82 -17.79
N ILE A 47 -7.78 13.87 -18.35
CA ILE A 47 -7.77 15.21 -17.76
C ILE A 47 -9.20 15.73 -17.55
N ASP A 48 -10.08 15.61 -18.54
CA ASP A 48 -11.48 16.04 -18.44
C ASP A 48 -12.24 15.27 -17.35
N LEU A 49 -12.12 13.93 -17.33
CA LEU A 49 -12.74 13.08 -16.31
C LEU A 49 -12.27 13.45 -14.91
N ASN A 50 -10.96 13.64 -14.72
CA ASN A 50 -10.40 14.06 -13.44
C ASN A 50 -10.89 15.45 -13.02
N ASN A 51 -11.00 16.41 -13.93
CA ASN A 51 -11.48 17.75 -13.60
C ASN A 51 -12.96 17.72 -13.16
N LYS A 52 -13.78 16.90 -13.84
CA LYS A 52 -15.17 16.65 -13.42
C LYS A 52 -15.25 15.98 -12.05
N GLY A 53 -14.42 14.95 -11.82
CA GLY A 53 -14.30 14.28 -10.51
C GLY A 53 -13.91 15.26 -9.42
N PHE A 54 -12.92 16.12 -9.66
CA PHE A 54 -12.49 17.12 -8.70
C PHE A 54 -13.57 18.16 -8.37
N LYS A 55 -14.40 18.52 -9.36
CA LYS A 55 -15.56 19.38 -9.10
C LYS A 55 -16.56 18.70 -8.16
N LEU A 56 -16.90 17.43 -8.40
CA LEU A 56 -17.81 16.66 -7.54
C LEU A 56 -17.23 16.46 -6.13
N TYR A 57 -15.93 16.18 -6.05
CA TYR A 57 -15.20 16.11 -4.78
C TYR A 57 -15.35 17.42 -3.99
N LYS A 58 -15.19 18.59 -4.64
CA LYS A 58 -15.38 19.90 -4.00
C LYS A 58 -16.82 20.17 -3.57
N GLU A 59 -17.79 19.51 -4.19
CA GLU A 59 -19.21 19.54 -3.81
C GLU A 59 -19.55 18.54 -2.69
N GLY A 60 -18.57 17.73 -2.22
CA GLY A 60 -18.77 16.69 -1.20
C GLY A 60 -19.40 15.40 -1.74
N LYS A 61 -19.49 15.24 -3.06
CA LYS A 61 -20.03 14.03 -3.73
C LYS A 61 -18.89 13.05 -4.00
N TYR A 62 -18.38 12.44 -2.94
CA TYR A 62 -17.15 11.67 -2.97
C TYR A 62 -17.26 10.37 -3.76
N GLU A 63 -18.38 9.65 -3.68
CA GLU A 63 -18.62 8.40 -4.39
C GLU A 63 -18.67 8.62 -5.91
N GLU A 64 -19.36 9.68 -6.35
CA GLU A 64 -19.39 10.06 -7.78
C GLU A 64 -18.02 10.54 -8.27
N ALA A 65 -17.29 11.29 -7.43
CA ALA A 65 -15.93 11.72 -7.73
C ALA A 65 -14.99 10.52 -7.90
N LEU A 66 -15.10 9.52 -7.02
CA LEU A 66 -14.30 8.31 -7.03
C LEU A 66 -14.45 7.54 -8.35
N ASP A 67 -15.70 7.38 -8.85
CA ASP A 67 -15.97 6.76 -10.14
C ASP A 67 -15.34 7.54 -11.32
N LEU A 68 -15.40 8.88 -11.28
CA LEU A 68 -14.76 9.70 -12.31
C LEU A 68 -13.23 9.63 -12.28
N PHE A 69 -12.61 9.58 -11.09
CA PHE A 69 -11.17 9.37 -10.99
C PHE A 69 -10.76 7.99 -11.49
N LYS A 70 -11.57 6.95 -11.22
CA LYS A 70 -11.38 5.60 -11.76
C LYS A 70 -11.44 5.56 -13.28
N LYS A 71 -12.47 6.17 -13.87
CA LYS A 71 -12.58 6.34 -15.33
C LYS A 71 -11.40 7.13 -15.89
N SER A 72 -10.92 8.15 -15.18
CA SER A 72 -9.78 8.95 -15.61
C SER A 72 -8.51 8.11 -15.74
N PHE A 73 -8.11 7.36 -14.70
CA PHE A 73 -6.89 6.54 -14.80
C PHE A 73 -7.07 5.29 -15.69
N THR A 74 -8.31 4.87 -15.93
CA THR A 74 -8.62 3.83 -16.93
C THR A 74 -8.39 4.36 -18.35
N SER A 75 -8.64 5.65 -18.60
CA SER A 75 -8.37 6.31 -19.87
C SER A 75 -6.87 6.54 -20.11
N ASP A 76 -6.15 7.05 -19.12
CA ASP A 76 -4.68 7.19 -19.16
C ASP A 76 -4.10 6.90 -17.77
N ASN A 77 -3.50 5.71 -17.60
CA ASN A 77 -2.90 5.28 -16.34
C ASN A 77 -1.60 6.03 -15.98
N THR A 78 -1.08 6.86 -16.90
CA THR A 78 0.10 7.71 -16.64
C THR A 78 -0.29 9.09 -16.12
N TYR A 79 -1.59 9.40 -16.07
CA TYR A 79 -2.10 10.65 -15.53
C TYR A 79 -2.18 10.58 -13.99
N TYR A 80 -1.04 10.78 -13.34
CA TYR A 80 -0.86 10.58 -11.89
C TYR A 80 -1.87 11.33 -11.00
N LEU A 81 -2.41 12.47 -11.45
CA LEU A 81 -3.40 13.24 -10.68
C LEU A 81 -4.70 12.46 -10.46
N ALA A 82 -5.07 11.59 -11.39
CA ALA A 82 -6.24 10.73 -11.22
C ALA A 82 -6.03 9.69 -10.12
N HIS A 83 -4.87 9.04 -10.10
CA HIS A 83 -4.49 8.11 -9.02
C HIS A 83 -4.41 8.80 -7.67
N TYR A 84 -3.83 10.00 -7.63
CA TYR A 84 -3.74 10.80 -6.42
C TYR A 84 -5.13 11.18 -5.88
N ASN A 85 -5.99 11.73 -6.73
CA ASN A 85 -7.32 12.16 -6.32
C ASN A 85 -8.21 10.97 -5.92
N TYR A 86 -8.07 9.83 -6.59
CA TYR A 86 -8.72 8.58 -6.20
C TYR A 86 -8.32 8.16 -4.78
N ALA A 87 -7.00 8.08 -4.51
CA ALA A 87 -6.49 7.73 -3.18
C ALA A 87 -6.95 8.70 -2.08
N CYS A 88 -6.96 10.01 -2.36
CA CYS A 88 -7.47 11.02 -1.41
C CYS A 88 -8.98 10.85 -1.17
N THR A 89 -9.75 10.58 -2.22
CA THR A 89 -11.21 10.39 -2.10
C THR A 89 -11.55 9.15 -1.26
N ILE A 90 -10.81 8.04 -1.44
CA ILE A 90 -10.91 6.88 -0.54
C ILE A 90 -10.59 7.31 0.89
N GLY A 91 -9.52 8.08 1.10
CA GLY A 91 -9.13 8.57 2.42
C GLY A 91 -10.23 9.38 3.13
N VAL A 92 -10.97 10.20 2.38
CA VAL A 92 -12.13 10.94 2.91
C VAL A 92 -13.28 10.00 3.26
N LEU A 93 -13.64 9.08 2.37
CA LEU A 93 -14.73 8.12 2.58
C LEU A 93 -14.46 7.18 3.76
N ALA A 94 -13.25 6.63 3.83
CA ALA A 94 -12.78 5.74 4.90
C ALA A 94 -12.79 6.41 6.28
N LYS A 95 -12.69 7.74 6.34
CA LYS A 95 -12.79 8.50 7.59
C LYS A 95 -14.22 8.60 8.10
N SER A 96 -15.22 8.57 7.21
CA SER A 96 -16.64 8.59 7.56
C SER A 96 -17.27 7.21 7.70
N ASP A 97 -16.69 6.20 7.04
CA ASP A 97 -17.18 4.84 7.00
C ASP A 97 -16.00 3.87 7.18
N GLU A 98 -15.92 3.26 8.36
CA GLU A 98 -14.83 2.37 8.73
C GLU A 98 -14.84 1.08 7.90
N GLU A 99 -16.02 0.55 7.59
CA GLU A 99 -16.21 -0.66 6.77
C GLU A 99 -15.70 -0.41 5.35
N PHE A 100 -16.10 0.72 4.75
CA PHE A 100 -15.54 1.15 3.48
C PHE A 100 -14.00 1.28 3.54
N GLY A 101 -13.48 1.83 4.63
CA GLY A 101 -12.04 1.95 4.85
C GLY A 101 -11.32 0.60 4.79
N TYR A 102 -11.81 -0.40 5.52
CA TYR A 102 -11.22 -1.75 5.56
C TYR A 102 -11.06 -2.36 4.18
N ASP A 103 -12.05 -2.20 3.31
CA ASP A 103 -12.04 -2.77 1.96
C ASP A 103 -11.08 -2.05 1.00
N HIS A 104 -10.75 -0.78 1.25
CA HIS A 104 -10.08 0.09 0.27
C HIS A 104 -8.70 0.62 0.72
N TYR A 105 -8.23 0.31 1.94
CA TYR A 105 -6.91 0.77 2.42
C TYR A 105 -5.76 0.35 1.49
N GLU A 106 -5.80 -0.87 0.95
CA GLU A 106 -4.79 -1.36 0.00
C GLU A 106 -4.72 -0.49 -1.26
N GLU A 107 -5.88 -0.11 -1.81
CA GLU A 107 -5.97 0.72 -3.01
C GLU A 107 -5.31 2.08 -2.83
N ILE A 108 -5.40 2.67 -1.63
CA ILE A 108 -4.71 3.93 -1.31
C ILE A 108 -3.21 3.76 -1.56
N PHE A 109 -2.59 2.71 -1.00
CA PHE A 109 -1.15 2.50 -1.14
C PHE A 109 -0.76 2.16 -2.59
N GLU A 110 -1.52 1.30 -3.26
CA GLU A 110 -1.27 0.95 -4.66
C GLU A 110 -1.23 2.19 -5.55
N HIS A 111 -2.24 3.06 -5.43
CA HIS A 111 -2.34 4.27 -6.25
C HIS A 111 -1.30 5.32 -5.86
N LEU A 112 -0.97 5.50 -4.59
CA LEU A 112 0.09 6.42 -4.19
C LEU A 112 1.49 5.95 -4.62
N GLN A 113 1.75 4.63 -4.70
CA GLN A 113 2.99 4.11 -5.28
C GLN A 113 3.08 4.41 -6.78
N ILE A 114 1.96 4.33 -7.51
CA ILE A 114 1.88 4.76 -8.92
C ILE A 114 2.20 6.26 -9.02
N VAL A 115 1.62 7.10 -8.16
CA VAL A 115 1.90 8.55 -8.12
C VAL A 115 3.40 8.80 -7.90
N LYS A 116 4.01 8.13 -6.92
CA LYS A 116 5.45 8.23 -6.64
C LYS A 116 6.30 7.83 -7.86
N LYS A 117 5.91 6.77 -8.57
CA LYS A 117 6.63 6.29 -9.76
C LYS A 117 6.55 7.28 -10.92
N LEU A 118 5.37 7.88 -11.14
CA LEU A 118 5.13 8.81 -12.26
C LEU A 118 5.63 10.23 -11.97
N ASN A 119 5.51 10.70 -10.73
CA ASN A 119 5.95 12.02 -10.29
C ASN A 119 6.48 11.99 -8.83
N PRO A 120 7.75 11.61 -8.62
CA PRO A 120 8.33 11.49 -7.27
C PRO A 120 8.26 12.78 -6.42
N ALA A 121 8.33 13.95 -7.06
CA ALA A 121 8.24 15.23 -6.34
C ALA A 121 6.87 15.45 -5.67
N TYR A 122 5.83 14.75 -6.16
CA TYR A 122 4.48 14.85 -5.61
C TYR A 122 4.33 14.24 -4.21
N ILE A 123 5.33 13.50 -3.72
CA ILE A 123 5.40 13.06 -2.32
C ILE A 123 5.28 14.23 -1.33
N LEU A 124 5.74 15.44 -1.68
CA LEU A 124 5.59 16.61 -0.83
C LEU A 124 4.12 16.98 -0.59
N LYS A 125 3.28 16.80 -1.62
CA LYS A 125 1.83 17.01 -1.51
C LYS A 125 1.18 15.90 -0.69
N ILE A 126 1.54 14.64 -0.93
CA ILE A 126 1.07 13.47 -0.16
C ILE A 126 1.39 13.59 1.34
N LYS A 127 2.54 14.18 1.70
CA LYS A 127 2.94 14.41 3.10
C LYS A 127 2.02 15.37 3.86
N THR A 128 1.38 16.29 3.15
CA THR A 128 0.68 17.43 3.76
C THR A 128 -0.82 17.40 3.52
N ASP A 129 -1.31 16.52 2.65
CA ASP A 129 -2.73 16.43 2.36
C ASP A 129 -3.51 15.80 3.54
N PRO A 130 -4.53 16.47 4.10
CA PRO A 130 -5.30 15.98 5.23
C PRO A 130 -6.17 14.76 4.89
N ASP A 131 -6.50 14.55 3.62
CA ASP A 131 -7.30 13.39 3.20
C ASP A 131 -6.56 12.06 3.45
N LEU A 132 -5.23 12.13 3.52
CA LEU A 132 -4.36 11.00 3.76
C LEU A 132 -3.90 10.91 5.22
N ASP A 133 -4.51 11.66 6.15
CA ASP A 133 -4.21 11.58 7.58
C ASP A 133 -4.37 10.16 8.12
N ILE A 134 -5.36 9.42 7.62
CA ILE A 134 -5.73 8.08 8.09
C ILE A 134 -4.61 7.04 7.91
N ILE A 135 -3.73 7.22 6.92
CA ILE A 135 -2.63 6.29 6.62
C ILE A 135 -1.29 6.74 7.24
N ARG A 136 -1.22 7.88 7.94
CA ARG A 136 0.07 8.41 8.42
C ARG A 136 0.74 7.55 9.49
N LYS A 137 -0.04 6.71 10.17
CA LYS A 137 0.42 5.74 11.17
C LYS A 137 0.53 4.32 10.59
N ASP A 138 0.87 4.20 9.30
CA ASP A 138 1.08 2.92 8.62
C ASP A 138 2.53 2.82 8.14
N PHE A 139 3.15 1.66 8.35
CA PHE A 139 4.50 1.38 7.90
C PHE A 139 4.69 1.64 6.40
N ARG A 140 3.75 1.22 5.57
CA ARG A 140 3.79 1.39 4.11
C ARG A 140 3.79 2.86 3.74
N TYR A 141 3.07 3.71 4.49
CA TYR A 141 3.12 5.16 4.28
C TYR A 141 4.51 5.71 4.57
N LEU A 142 5.13 5.30 5.68
CA LEU A 142 6.49 5.73 6.03
C LEU A 142 7.50 5.35 4.93
N ILE A 143 7.39 4.15 4.37
CA ILE A 143 8.21 3.70 3.23
C ILE A 143 7.90 4.50 1.95
N LEU A 144 6.62 4.74 1.67
CA LEU A 144 6.17 5.54 0.53
C LEU A 144 6.81 6.93 0.56
N ILE A 145 6.83 7.60 1.72
CA ILE A 145 7.37 8.95 1.86
C ILE A 145 8.90 9.03 1.96
N GLY A 146 9.59 7.88 1.97
CA GLY A 146 11.03 7.76 1.75
C GLY A 146 11.85 7.24 2.93
N LEU A 147 11.24 6.75 4.01
CA LEU A 147 11.99 6.12 5.10
C LEU A 147 12.50 4.74 4.63
N SER A 148 13.72 4.38 5.05
CA SER A 148 14.33 3.09 4.79
C SER A 148 14.25 2.17 6.01
N PRO A 149 13.74 0.94 5.91
CA PRO A 149 13.68 0.01 7.04
C PRO A 149 15.04 -0.64 7.34
N THR A 150 16.12 -0.17 6.70
CA THR A 150 17.48 -0.69 6.87
C THR A 150 18.51 0.37 7.28
N LYS A 151 18.09 1.64 7.37
CA LYS A 151 18.96 2.75 7.76
C LYS A 151 18.65 3.14 9.20
N THR A 152 19.65 3.11 10.08
CA THR A 152 19.51 3.33 11.53
C THR A 152 18.55 4.48 11.90
N VAL A 153 18.79 5.69 11.37
CA VAL A 153 17.97 6.87 11.70
C VAL A 153 16.51 6.70 11.29
N ASP A 154 16.28 6.11 10.12
CA ASP A 154 14.94 5.92 9.58
C ASP A 154 14.21 4.80 10.33
N VAL A 155 14.92 3.73 10.71
CA VAL A 155 14.38 2.65 11.56
C VAL A 155 13.94 3.19 12.93
N GLU A 156 14.72 4.10 13.52
CA GLU A 156 14.34 4.74 14.77
C GLU A 156 13.10 5.63 14.63
N GLU A 157 12.97 6.37 13.52
CA GLU A 157 11.76 7.15 13.24
C GLU A 157 10.55 6.24 12.98
N ILE A 158 10.71 5.11 12.28
CA ILE A 158 9.66 4.09 12.08
C ILE A 158 9.21 3.53 13.43
N LEU A 159 10.15 3.07 14.27
CA LEU A 159 9.83 2.48 15.56
C LEU A 159 9.07 3.44 16.48
N THR A 160 9.44 4.72 16.48
CA THR A 160 8.84 5.75 17.36
C THR A 160 7.60 6.41 16.77
N GLY A 161 7.39 6.32 15.45
CA GLY A 161 6.23 6.86 14.75
C GLY A 161 5.03 5.92 14.69
N LEU A 162 5.23 4.63 14.95
CA LEU A 162 4.20 3.59 14.89
C LEU A 162 3.88 3.00 16.27
N GLU A 163 2.71 2.38 16.36
CA GLU A 163 2.29 1.59 17.51
C GLU A 163 2.51 0.12 17.20
N TRP A 164 3.11 -0.65 18.11
CA TRP A 164 3.48 -2.03 17.84
C TRP A 164 2.65 -2.99 18.69
N TYR A 165 2.05 -3.98 18.04
CA TYR A 165 1.15 -4.95 18.65
C TYR A 165 1.74 -6.36 18.58
N ILE A 166 1.78 -7.05 19.72
CA ILE A 166 2.26 -8.43 19.83
C ILE A 166 1.10 -9.38 19.52
N VAL A 167 1.26 -10.19 18.48
CA VAL A 167 0.26 -11.18 18.07
C VAL A 167 0.32 -12.45 18.92
N GLY A 168 -0.86 -12.93 19.34
CA GLY A 168 -1.04 -14.14 20.13
C GLY A 168 -1.19 -15.42 19.29
N GLU A 169 -1.19 -16.58 19.96
CA GLU A 169 -1.67 -17.85 19.39
C GLU A 169 -3.16 -18.00 19.68
N GLY A 170 -3.90 -18.57 18.73
CA GLY A 170 -5.32 -18.87 18.88
C GLY A 170 -6.24 -17.73 18.41
N ILE A 171 -7.46 -17.69 18.96
CA ILE A 171 -8.54 -16.79 18.52
C ILE A 171 -8.27 -15.32 18.91
N TYR A 172 -7.33 -15.04 19.82
CA TYR A 172 -7.01 -13.68 20.24
C TYR A 172 -5.83 -13.11 19.45
N ASN A 173 -6.09 -12.09 18.63
CA ASN A 173 -5.10 -11.53 17.70
C ASN A 173 -4.02 -10.68 18.37
N PHE A 174 -4.22 -10.15 19.58
CA PHE A 174 -3.22 -9.32 20.25
C PHE A 174 -3.20 -9.55 21.76
N VAL A 175 -2.01 -9.76 22.31
CA VAL A 175 -1.79 -10.08 23.74
C VAL A 175 -0.99 -9.00 24.47
N GLY A 176 -0.49 -8.03 23.72
CA GLY A 176 0.36 -6.97 24.21
C GLY A 176 0.84 -6.06 23.09
N GLY A 177 1.86 -5.28 23.37
CA GLY A 177 2.48 -4.38 22.42
C GLY A 177 3.78 -3.80 22.94
N ALA A 178 4.41 -2.98 22.10
CA ALA A 178 5.60 -2.21 22.44
C ALA A 178 5.44 -0.75 22.03
N LYS A 179 6.00 0.14 22.85
CA LYS A 179 6.09 1.58 22.56
C LYS A 179 7.54 2.01 22.64
N PHE A 180 8.08 2.47 21.52
CA PHE A 180 9.42 3.06 21.44
C PHE A 180 9.34 4.57 21.55
N SER A 181 10.31 5.18 22.23
CA SER A 181 10.35 6.62 22.49
C SER A 181 11.65 7.23 21.97
N LYS A 182 11.60 8.50 21.50
CA LYS A 182 12.76 9.21 20.93
C LYS A 182 13.97 9.31 21.88
N ASN A 183 13.74 9.21 23.20
CA ASN A 183 14.77 9.17 24.23
C ASN A 183 15.38 7.77 24.48
N LYS A 184 15.25 6.84 23.53
CA LYS A 184 15.80 5.48 23.59
C LYS A 184 15.17 4.58 24.66
N GLN A 185 13.95 4.89 25.09
CA GLN A 185 13.16 4.07 26.00
C GLN A 185 12.21 3.16 25.22
N VAL A 186 12.00 1.95 25.70
CA VAL A 186 10.98 1.01 25.21
C VAL A 186 10.12 0.53 26.38
N GLU A 187 8.81 0.49 26.13
CA GLU A 187 7.84 -0.08 27.05
C GLU A 187 7.13 -1.24 26.37
N PHE A 188 7.27 -2.44 26.92
CA PHE A 188 6.42 -3.59 26.58
C PHE A 188 5.24 -3.64 27.54
N TRP A 189 4.06 -3.81 26.98
CA TRP A 189 2.84 -3.99 27.76
C TRP A 189 2.12 -5.27 27.34
N PHE A 190 1.50 -5.94 28.30
CA PHE A 190 0.71 -7.16 28.08
C PHE A 190 -0.59 -7.04 28.85
N TYR A 191 -1.67 -7.63 28.31
CA TYR A 191 -2.88 -7.77 29.11
C TYR A 191 -2.66 -8.75 30.27
N ASP A 192 -3.27 -8.45 31.41
CA ASP A 192 -3.26 -9.39 32.53
C ASP A 192 -4.22 -10.57 32.29
N ASN A 193 -4.20 -11.55 33.19
CA ASN A 193 -5.02 -12.76 33.07
C ASN A 193 -6.53 -12.46 32.96
N LYS A 194 -7.03 -11.35 33.51
CA LYS A 194 -8.46 -11.03 33.50
C LYS A 194 -8.95 -10.67 32.09
N PHE A 195 -8.07 -10.31 31.16
CA PHE A 195 -8.44 -10.01 29.77
C PHE A 195 -8.95 -11.25 29.08
N PHE A 196 -8.19 -12.34 29.20
CA PHE A 196 -8.53 -13.61 28.58
C PHE A 196 -9.78 -14.26 29.17
N ILE A 197 -10.21 -13.81 30.35
CA ILE A 197 -11.45 -14.27 31.00
C ILE A 197 -12.62 -13.35 30.63
N ASN A 198 -12.44 -12.03 30.75
CA ASN A 198 -13.54 -11.05 30.71
C ASN A 198 -13.65 -10.31 29.37
N HIS A 199 -12.67 -10.43 28.47
CA HIS A 199 -12.57 -9.70 27.21
C HIS A 199 -12.59 -8.17 27.36
N ASP A 200 -12.29 -7.66 28.56
CA ASP A 200 -12.27 -6.23 28.85
C ASP A 200 -10.87 -5.65 28.60
N THR A 201 -10.76 -4.75 27.62
CA THR A 201 -9.51 -4.08 27.25
C THR A 201 -9.09 -2.98 28.22
N ASN A 202 -9.97 -2.58 29.15
CA ASN A 202 -9.71 -1.52 30.14
C ASN A 202 -9.01 -2.04 31.41
N ILE A 203 -8.79 -3.34 31.51
CA ILE A 203 -8.16 -3.95 32.67
C ILE A 203 -6.67 -3.57 32.79
N PRO A 204 -6.04 -3.82 33.94
CA PRO A 204 -4.63 -3.54 34.14
C PRO A 204 -3.72 -4.24 33.13
N LYS A 205 -2.72 -3.49 32.64
CA LYS A 205 -1.64 -4.00 31.81
C LYS A 205 -0.41 -4.30 32.65
N LEU A 206 0.26 -5.41 32.36
CA LEU A 206 1.60 -5.68 32.87
C LEU A 206 2.61 -4.88 32.04
N ILE A 207 3.42 -4.05 32.70
CA ILE A 207 4.36 -3.13 32.04
C ILE A 207 5.81 -3.49 32.38
N TYR A 208 6.63 -3.56 31.33
CA TYR A 208 8.07 -3.82 31.38
C TYR A 208 8.81 -2.74 30.60
N LYS A 209 9.69 -2.02 31.30
CA LYS A 209 10.46 -0.90 30.74
C LYS A 209 11.90 -1.33 30.47
N GLY A 210 12.52 -0.60 29.56
CA GLY A 210 13.90 -0.80 29.18
C GLY A 210 14.39 0.27 28.22
N THR A 211 15.62 0.10 27.76
CA THR A 211 16.22 0.93 26.71
C THR A 211 16.41 0.14 25.43
N TYR A 212 16.49 0.82 24.29
CA TYR A 212 16.80 0.19 23.01
C TYR A 212 17.88 0.95 22.23
N GLN A 213 18.57 0.22 21.36
CA GLN A 213 19.55 0.73 20.40
C GLN A 213 19.28 0.15 19.02
N VAL A 214 19.61 0.89 17.96
CA VAL A 214 19.43 0.48 16.58
C VAL A 214 20.75 0.55 15.82
N GLU A 215 21.06 -0.51 15.08
CA GLU A 215 22.19 -0.57 14.15
C GLU A 215 21.72 -1.18 12.82
N GLY A 216 21.65 -0.36 11.76
CA GLY A 216 20.99 -0.77 10.51
C GLY A 216 19.50 -1.01 10.75
N ASN A 217 19.07 -2.26 10.63
CA ASN A 217 17.72 -2.72 11.02
C ASN A 217 17.70 -3.61 12.26
N LYS A 218 18.85 -3.83 12.90
CA LYS A 218 18.95 -4.60 14.13
C LYS A 218 18.56 -3.72 15.31
N ILE A 219 17.75 -4.27 16.20
CA ILE A 219 17.26 -3.62 17.42
C ILE A 219 17.80 -4.42 18.60
N THR A 220 18.50 -3.77 19.52
CA THR A 220 18.94 -4.40 20.78
C THR A 220 18.16 -3.77 21.91
N VAL A 221 17.55 -4.60 22.77
CA VAL A 221 16.76 -4.16 23.92
C VAL A 221 17.46 -4.59 25.22
N HIS A 222 17.44 -3.70 26.21
CA HIS A 222 17.88 -3.95 27.57
C HIS A 222 16.74 -3.63 28.54
N LEU A 223 16.19 -4.64 29.21
CA LEU A 223 15.11 -4.47 30.17
C LEU A 223 15.63 -4.02 31.54
N GLU A 224 14.80 -3.31 32.30
CA GLU A 224 15.09 -2.91 33.68
C GLU A 224 14.87 -4.05 34.68
N LYS A 225 13.91 -4.95 34.38
CA LYS A 225 13.61 -6.15 35.18
C LYS A 225 13.23 -7.32 34.28
N ARG A 226 13.28 -8.53 34.83
CA ARG A 226 12.86 -9.74 34.09
C ARG A 226 11.41 -9.60 33.66
N MET A 227 11.19 -9.79 32.37
CA MET A 227 9.85 -9.78 31.80
C MET A 227 9.17 -11.12 32.04
N LEU A 228 7.88 -11.10 32.37
CA LEU A 228 7.10 -12.34 32.40
C LEU A 228 7.08 -12.88 30.97
N ARG A 229 7.49 -14.14 30.79
CA ARG A 229 7.37 -14.80 29.51
C ARG A 229 5.88 -14.80 29.12
N ARG A 230 5.60 -14.63 27.83
CA ARG A 230 4.24 -14.80 27.31
C ARG A 230 3.69 -16.14 27.82
N LYS A 231 2.55 -16.10 28.50
CA LYS A 231 1.89 -17.30 29.01
C LYS A 231 1.28 -18.07 27.84
N GLU A 232 1.58 -19.35 27.77
CA GLU A 232 0.85 -20.29 26.92
C GLU A 232 -0.45 -20.74 27.60
N TRP A 233 -1.40 -21.30 26.85
CA TRP A 233 -2.68 -21.80 27.39
C TRP A 233 -2.50 -22.64 28.68
N THR A 234 -1.46 -23.48 28.70
CA THR A 234 -1.12 -24.34 29.83
C THR A 234 -0.54 -23.60 31.04
N ASP A 235 0.13 -22.46 30.85
CA ASP A 235 0.60 -21.60 31.95
C ASP A 235 -0.59 -20.92 32.65
N PHE A 236 -1.68 -20.64 31.93
CA PHE A 236 -2.93 -20.12 32.51
C PHE A 236 -3.61 -21.15 33.41
N LEU A 237 -3.75 -22.40 32.95
CA LEU A 237 -4.39 -23.47 33.71
C LEU A 237 -3.67 -23.76 35.04
N ASN A 238 -2.35 -23.64 35.04
CA ASN A 238 -1.51 -24.01 36.20
C ASN A 238 -1.08 -22.81 37.06
N ASN A 239 -1.59 -21.60 36.76
CA ASN A 239 -1.18 -20.33 37.38
C ASN A 239 0.34 -20.14 37.46
N ASN A 240 1.06 -20.58 36.42
CA ASN A 240 2.51 -20.54 36.41
C ASN A 240 3.00 -19.16 35.94
N SER A 241 3.98 -18.60 36.63
CA SER A 241 4.60 -17.32 36.27
C SER A 241 6.07 -17.56 35.94
N LYS A 242 6.34 -17.89 34.67
CA LYS A 242 7.70 -18.05 34.16
C LYS A 242 8.22 -16.72 33.65
N TYR A 243 9.43 -16.37 34.04
CA TYR A 243 10.09 -15.14 33.61
C TYR A 243 11.11 -15.45 32.51
N GLU A 244 11.16 -14.57 31.52
CA GLU A 244 12.24 -14.55 30.53
C GLU A 244 13.59 -14.42 31.24
N GLU A 245 14.56 -15.24 30.82
CA GLU A 245 15.91 -15.24 31.37
C GLU A 245 16.73 -14.11 30.75
N LYS A 246 16.46 -13.79 29.49
CA LYS A 246 17.15 -12.74 28.75
C LYS A 246 16.64 -11.35 29.16
N MET A 247 17.50 -10.63 29.85
CA MET A 247 17.37 -9.19 30.10
C MET A 247 17.84 -8.34 28.91
N VAL A 248 18.68 -8.92 28.06
CA VAL A 248 19.19 -8.31 26.85
C VAL A 248 18.90 -9.25 25.69
N PHE A 249 18.25 -8.74 24.65
CA PHE A 249 17.88 -9.53 23.49
C PHE A 249 17.88 -8.69 22.22
N SER A 250 18.01 -9.37 21.08
CA SER A 250 18.02 -8.74 19.77
C SER A 250 16.71 -8.97 19.02
N GLY A 251 16.43 -8.07 18.09
CA GLY A 251 15.41 -8.21 17.08
C GLY A 251 15.78 -7.49 15.80
N ILE A 252 14.89 -7.56 14.82
CA ILE A 252 15.05 -6.89 13.52
C ILE A 252 13.74 -6.20 13.12
N LEU A 253 13.84 -5.02 12.53
CA LEU A 253 12.78 -4.50 11.67
C LEU A 253 12.95 -5.13 10.28
N THR A 254 11.92 -5.79 9.79
CA THR A 254 11.94 -6.44 8.49
C THR A 254 11.50 -5.48 7.38
N LYS A 255 11.76 -5.85 6.12
CA LYS A 255 11.38 -5.03 4.96
C LYS A 255 9.86 -4.97 4.74
N ASP A 256 9.14 -5.96 5.25
CA ASP A 256 7.69 -6.09 5.26
C ASP A 256 7.02 -5.42 6.49
N GLY A 257 7.76 -4.69 7.31
CA GLY A 257 7.17 -3.88 8.39
C GLY A 257 6.92 -4.62 9.70
N GLN A 258 7.56 -5.77 9.90
CA GLN A 258 7.43 -6.56 11.12
C GLN A 258 8.63 -6.32 12.05
N VAL A 259 8.38 -6.23 13.36
CA VAL A 259 9.46 -6.26 14.36
C VAL A 259 9.55 -7.66 14.97
N LYS A 260 10.65 -8.36 14.69
CA LYS A 260 10.88 -9.73 15.15
C LYS A 260 11.95 -9.74 16.24
N PHE A 261 11.55 -10.00 17.49
CA PHE A 261 12.49 -10.23 18.58
C PHE A 261 12.71 -11.72 18.80
N GLU A 262 13.94 -12.12 19.13
CA GLU A 262 14.31 -13.53 19.37
C GLU A 262 13.57 -14.18 20.55
N ILE A 263 12.99 -13.39 21.44
CA ILE A 263 12.26 -13.86 22.62
C ILE A 263 10.75 -14.02 22.38
N PHE A 264 10.23 -13.55 21.23
CA PHE A 264 8.82 -13.69 20.88
C PHE A 264 8.67 -14.69 19.73
N ASN A 265 7.69 -15.59 19.85
CA ASN A 265 7.36 -16.55 18.79
C ASN A 265 6.76 -15.86 17.55
N TYR A 266 6.14 -14.69 17.75
CA TYR A 266 5.43 -13.95 16.71
C TYR A 266 6.01 -12.55 16.57
N PRO A 267 5.95 -11.97 15.35
CA PRO A 267 6.33 -10.58 15.14
C PRO A 267 5.39 -9.63 15.87
N LEU A 268 5.90 -8.42 16.09
CA LEU A 268 5.09 -7.24 16.36
C LEU A 268 4.69 -6.61 15.03
N LEU A 269 3.43 -6.20 14.94
CA LEU A 269 2.83 -5.55 13.76
C LEU A 269 2.47 -4.09 14.09
N ASP A 270 2.48 -3.21 13.08
CA ASP A 270 2.14 -1.79 13.23
C ASP A 270 0.64 -1.50 13.19
N SER A 271 -0.15 -2.50 12.82
CA SER A 271 -1.61 -2.47 12.86
C SER A 271 -2.13 -3.70 13.59
N CYS A 272 -3.31 -3.55 14.20
CA CYS A 272 -4.07 -4.69 14.67
C CYS A 272 -4.84 -5.24 13.46
N PRO A 273 -4.57 -6.47 12.97
CA PRO A 273 -5.47 -7.08 12.01
C PRO A 273 -6.85 -7.17 12.67
N SER A 274 -7.78 -6.35 12.20
CA SER A 274 -9.20 -6.46 12.56
C SER A 274 -9.65 -7.86 12.16
N PHE A 275 -10.50 -8.45 13.00
CA PHE A 275 -11.11 -9.74 12.69
C PHE A 275 -11.80 -9.61 11.33
N SER A 276 -11.31 -10.31 10.31
CA SER A 276 -12.19 -10.72 9.22
C SER A 276 -13.22 -11.64 9.87
N ALA A 277 -14.43 -11.13 10.10
CA ALA A 277 -15.57 -11.94 10.47
C ALA A 277 -15.91 -12.94 9.36
#